data_AF-A0A7X8GV20-F1
#
_entry.id   AF-A0A7X8GV20-F1
#
_cell.length_a   1.000
_cell.length_b   1.000
_cell.length_c   1.000
_cell.angle_alpha   90.00
_cell.angle_beta   90.00
_cell.angle_gamma   90.00
#
_symmetry.space_group_name_H-M   'P 1'
#
loop_
_entity.id
_entity.type
_entity.pdbx_description
1 polymer ?
#
loop_
_entity_poly.entity_id
_entity_poly.type
_entity_poly.pdbx_seq_one_letter_code
_entity_poly.pdbx_strand_id
1 'polypeptide(L)' 'MKALVSFLALTGIFFSVFSQEIPNGNFENWTKTGNYEEPDHWITPNMLLSGLGVSSVKKEFTNVHSGNYS' A
#
# COMPACT_ATOMS: atom_id res chain seq x y z
N MET A 1 36.99 -13.19 -29.67
CA MET A 1 36.75 -11.95 -28.90
C MET A 1 35.52 -11.17 -29.37
N LYS A 2 35.33 -10.92 -30.68
CA LYS A 2 34.17 -10.16 -31.21
C LYS A 2 32.80 -10.73 -30.77
N ALA A 3 32.62 -12.04 -30.88
CA ALA A 3 31.38 -12.72 -30.45
C ALA A 3 31.11 -12.62 -28.93
N LEU A 4 32.16 -12.59 -28.10
CA LEU A 4 32.03 -12.45 -26.64
C LEU A 4 31.60 -11.03 -26.26
N VAL A 5 32.16 -10.02 -26.94
CA VAL A 5 31.75 -8.62 -26.77
C VAL A 5 30.32 -8.39 -27.24
N SER A 6 29.92 -9.00 -28.37
CA SER A 6 28.54 -8.95 -28.85
C SER A 6 27.56 -9.65 -27.91
N PHE A 7 27.96 -10.77 -27.28
CA PHE A 7 27.15 -11.49 -26.30
C PHE A 7 26.94 -10.66 -25.01
N LEU A 8 28.01 -10.08 -24.47
CA LEU A 8 27.94 -9.19 -23.28
C LEU A 8 27.10 -7.94 -23.54
N ALA A 9 27.16 -7.37 -24.75
CA ALA A 9 26.35 -6.23 -25.14
C ALA A 9 24.85 -6.57 -25.24
N LEU A 10 24.49 -7.81 -25.63
CA LEU A 10 23.09 -8.26 -25.68
C LEU A 10 22.50 -8.54 -24.28
N THR A 11 23.32 -8.99 -23.33
CA THR A 11 22.87 -9.31 -21.96
C THR A 11 22.86 -8.10 -21.02
N GLY A 12 23.41 -6.96 -21.43
CA GLY A 12 23.57 -5.76 -20.60
C GLY A 12 22.33 -4.89 -20.42
N ILE A 13 21.20 -5.24 -21.03
CA ILE A 13 19.93 -4.51 -20.86
C ILE A 13 19.24 -5.03 -19.61
N PHE A 14 19.59 -4.46 -18.45
CA PHE A 14 18.81 -4.65 -17.23
C PHE A 14 17.51 -3.87 -17.35
N PHE A 15 16.38 -4.57 -17.39
CA PHE A 15 15.07 -3.94 -17.25
C PHE A 15 14.85 -3.59 -15.79
N SER A 16 14.82 -2.30 -15.46
CA SER A 16 14.32 -1.85 -14.17
C SER A 16 12.81 -2.08 -14.13
N VAL A 17 12.39 -3.11 -13.41
CA VAL A 17 10.99 -3.28 -13.02
C VAL A 17 10.73 -2.45 -11.77
N PHE A 18 9.91 -1.42 -11.91
CA PHE A 18 9.38 -0.66 -10.78
C PHE A 18 8.10 -1.35 -10.30
N SER A 19 8.00 -1.58 -8.99
CA SER A 19 6.71 -1.99 -8.41
C SER A 19 5.70 -0.86 -8.55
N GLN A 20 4.41 -1.20 -8.57
CA GLN A 20 3.37 -0.19 -8.42
C GLN A 20 3.53 0.54 -7.08
N GLU A 21 3.28 1.85 -7.09
CA GLU A 21 3.07 2.58 -5.84
C GLU A 21 1.65 2.26 -5.34
N ILE A 22 1.55 1.78 -4.10
CA ILE A 22 0.27 1.58 -3.43
C ILE A 22 0.01 2.81 -2.54
N PRO A 23 -0.97 3.66 -2.88
CA PRO A 23 -1.29 4.83 -2.07
C PRO A 23 -1.59 4.42 -0.64
N ASN A 24 -0.92 5.07 0.31
CA ASN A 24 -1.10 4.81 1.75
C ASN A 24 -1.05 3.31 2.11
N GLY A 25 -0.21 2.51 1.43
CA GLY A 25 -0.13 1.06 1.66
C GLY A 25 0.47 0.66 3.01
N ASN A 26 1.00 1.63 3.75
CA ASN A 26 1.45 1.49 5.13
C ASN A 26 0.36 1.86 6.17
N PHE A 27 -0.82 2.31 5.71
CA PHE A 27 -1.95 2.70 6.56
C PHE A 27 -1.62 3.76 7.62
N GLU A 28 -0.76 4.73 7.31
CA GLU A 28 -0.39 5.78 8.27
C GLU A 28 -1.30 7.02 8.19
N ASN A 29 -1.97 7.23 7.04
CA ASN A 29 -2.81 8.39 6.80
C ASN A 29 -4.30 8.02 6.90
N TRP A 30 -5.05 8.75 7.72
CA TRP A 30 -6.45 8.48 8.01
C TRP A 30 -7.26 9.77 8.08
N THR A 31 -8.46 9.74 7.51
CA THR A 31 -9.42 10.84 7.55
C THR A 31 -10.61 10.47 8.42
N LYS A 32 -11.01 11.39 9.29
CA LYS A 32 -12.20 11.24 10.13
C LYS A 32 -13.47 11.49 9.33
N THR A 33 -14.38 10.52 9.34
CA THR A 33 -15.69 10.57 8.68
C THR A 33 -16.79 10.37 9.71
N GLY A 34 -17.26 11.48 10.29
CA GLY A 34 -18.26 11.46 11.36
C GLY A 34 -17.75 10.73 12.61
N ASN A 35 -18.26 9.52 12.85
CA ASN A 35 -18.00 8.70 14.04
C ASN A 35 -16.94 7.60 13.82
N TYR A 36 -16.38 7.49 12.62
CA TYR A 36 -15.32 6.54 12.30
C TYR A 36 -14.18 7.24 11.54
N GLU A 37 -13.09 6.53 11.31
CA GLU A 37 -11.96 6.97 10.51
C GLU A 37 -11.77 6.00 9.34
N GLU A 38 -11.28 6.51 8.22
CA GLU A 38 -10.98 5.74 7.02
C GLU A 38 -9.51 5.90 6.63
N PRO A 39 -8.85 4.84 6.13
CA PRO A 39 -7.53 4.98 5.55
C PRO A 39 -7.64 5.73 4.23
N ASP A 40 -6.82 6.76 4.07
CA ASP A 40 -6.85 7.59 2.86
C ASP A 40 -6.56 6.75 1.62
N HIS A 41 -7.36 6.93 0.56
CA HIS A 41 -7.31 6.19 -0.72
C HIS A 41 -7.83 4.75 -0.68
N TRP A 42 -8.44 4.31 0.42
CA TRP A 42 -9.05 2.98 0.53
C TRP A 42 -10.55 3.06 0.76
N ILE A 43 -11.29 2.12 0.17
CA ILE A 43 -12.73 1.97 0.39
C ILE A 43 -12.92 0.90 1.46
N THR A 44 -13.74 1.19 2.48
CA THR A 44 -14.08 0.22 3.51
C THR A 44 -15.60 0.04 3.66
N PRO A 45 -16.06 -1.02 4.34
CA PRO A 45 -17.46 -1.20 4.66
C PRO A 45 -17.99 -0.23 5.74
N ASN A 46 -17.14 0.59 6.37
CA ASN A 46 -17.55 1.43 7.50
C ASN A 46 -18.68 2.38 7.11
N MET A 47 -18.67 2.94 5.91
CA MET A 47 -19.77 3.78 5.43
C MET A 47 -21.13 3.06 5.53
N LEU A 48 -21.20 1.80 5.07
CA LEU A 48 -22.41 0.99 5.13
C LEU A 48 -22.79 0.61 6.57
N LEU A 49 -21.80 0.25 7.39
CA LEU A 49 -22.00 -0.25 8.75
C LEU A 49 -22.24 0.85 9.79
N SER A 50 -21.85 2.08 9.48
CA SER A 50 -21.94 3.22 10.40
C SER A 50 -23.35 3.53 10.85
N GLY A 51 -24.37 3.27 10.02
CA GLY A 51 -25.78 3.39 10.38
C GLY A 51 -26.22 2.43 11.50
N LEU A 52 -25.47 1.34 11.71
CA LEU A 52 -25.64 0.38 12.80
C LEU A 52 -24.72 0.69 13.99
N GLY A 53 -23.97 1.80 13.96
CA GLY A 53 -22.95 2.13 14.96
C GLY A 53 -21.73 1.22 14.93
N VAL A 54 -21.53 0.47 13.84
CA VAL A 54 -20.42 -0.49 13.69
C VAL A 54 -19.36 0.09 12.75
N SER A 55 -18.09 -0.05 13.15
CA SER A 55 -16.93 0.17 12.29
C SER A 55 -16.11 -1.11 12.31
N SER A 56 -15.96 -1.72 11.12
CA SER A 56 -15.24 -2.98 10.92
C SER A 56 -13.76 -2.76 10.62
N VAL A 57 -13.40 -1.62 10.01
CA VAL A 57 -12.01 -1.23 9.73
C VAL A 57 -11.62 -0.11 10.67
N LYS A 58 -10.55 -0.31 11.42
CA LYS A 58 -10.00 0.61 12.43
C LYS A 58 -8.48 0.44 12.45
N LYS A 59 -7.77 1.46 12.95
CA LYS A 59 -6.33 1.38 13.23
C LYS A 59 -6.05 0.28 14.26
N GLU A 60 -5.08 -0.58 13.97
CA GLU A 60 -4.43 -1.44 14.97
C GLU A 60 -3.19 -0.73 15.52
N PHE A 61 -2.97 -0.79 16.84
CA PHE A 61 -1.87 -0.05 17.51
C PHE A 61 -0.87 -0.98 18.22
N THR A 62 -1.22 -2.25 18.41
CA THR A 62 -0.42 -3.18 19.22
C THR A 62 0.44 -4.06 18.34
N ASN A 63 -0.16 -4.68 17.32
CA ASN A 63 0.50 -5.65 16.46
C ASN A 63 0.88 -5.05 15.11
N VAL A 64 1.66 -3.97 15.15
CA VAL A 64 2.04 -3.19 13.97
C VAL A 64 3.37 -3.73 13.41
N HIS A 65 3.39 -4.13 12.14
CA HIS A 65 4.61 -4.58 11.47
C HIS A 65 5.64 -3.44 11.32
N SER A 66 5.16 -2.24 10.98
CA SER A 66 5.98 -1.05 10.75
C SER A 66 5.11 0.21 10.80
N GLY A 67 5.62 1.32 11.34
CA GLY A 67 4.85 2.54 11.51
C GLY A 67 4.13 2.62 12.85
N ASN A 68 3.03 3.38 12.91
CA ASN A 68 2.19 3.52 14.09
C ASN A 68 0.90 2.69 13.99
N TYR A 69 0.44 2.41 12.77
CA TYR A 69 -0.82 1.72 12.51
C TYR A 69 -0.63 0.54 11.53
N SER A 70 -1.54 -0.43 11.60
CA SER A 70 -1.68 -1.49 10.58
C SER A 70 -3.14 -1.82 10.32
#